data_AF-A0A3N5ANP7-F1
#
_entry.id   AF-A0A3N5ANP7-F1
#
_cell.length_a   1.000
_cell.length_b   1.000
_cell.length_c   1.000
_cell.angle_alpha   90.00
_cell.angle_beta   90.00
_cell.angle_gamma   90.00
#
_symmetry.space_group_name_H-M   'P 1'
#
loop_
_entity.id
_entity.type
_entity.pdbx_description
1 polymer ?
#
loop_
_entity_poly.entity_id
_entity_poly.type
_entity_poly.pdbx_seq_one_letter_code
_entity_poly.pdbx_strand_id
1 'polypeptide(L)'
;MALRIYRTKITAAELSRAIVLWFRRRDFETQCLADGSTFLVQAKKGGTLAKVAGMSYALTVRLKQQEGGVEVETGAGKWLDKAAAGAVGWLAFFPLAVTAGIGFYHQGKLAEELLNFLEYYVAGAGD
;
A
#
# COMPACT_ATOMS: atom_id res chain seq x y z
N MET A 1 7.47 -4.14 8.01
CA MET A 1 6.13 -3.54 8.20
C MET A 1 6.29 -2.18 8.84
N ALA A 2 5.72 -1.13 8.25
CA ALA A 2 5.95 0.25 8.67
C ALA A 2 4.67 1.09 8.64
N LEU A 3 4.49 1.89 9.69
CA LEU A 3 3.43 2.90 9.85
C LEU A 3 4.13 4.27 9.87
N ARG A 4 3.65 5.23 9.08
CA ARG A 4 4.19 6.60 9.04
C ARG A 4 3.06 7.60 8.88
N ILE A 5 3.17 8.74 9.54
CA ILE A 5 2.21 9.84 9.43
C ILE A 5 2.89 10.97 8.69
N TYR A 6 2.30 11.39 7.57
CA TYR A 6 2.78 12.52 6.78
C TYR A 6 1.93 13.73 7.09
N ARG A 7 2.53 14.78 7.67
CA ARG A 7 1.85 16.07 7.85
C ARG A 7 1.83 16.80 6.52
N THR A 8 0.65 16.96 5.95
CA THR A 8 0.48 17.52 4.61
C THR A 8 -0.94 18.03 4.39
N LYS A 9 -1.08 18.98 3.47
CA LYS A 9 -2.37 19.44 2.93
C LYS A 9 -2.92 18.48 1.86
N ILE A 10 -2.07 17.61 1.31
CA ILE A 10 -2.46 16.61 0.32
C ILE A 10 -3.43 15.63 0.96
N THR A 11 -4.52 15.34 0.26
CA THR A 11 -5.55 14.42 0.75
C THR A 11 -5.09 12.96 0.63
N ALA A 12 -5.66 12.08 1.46
CA ALA A 12 -5.44 10.64 1.35
C ALA A 12 -5.83 10.09 -0.04
N ALA A 13 -6.84 10.71 -0.67
CA ALA A 13 -7.25 10.39 -2.04
C ALA A 13 -6.14 10.68 -3.06
N GLU A 14 -5.55 11.88 -3.02
CA GLU A 14 -4.44 12.26 -3.90
C GLU A 14 -3.20 11.39 -3.66
N LEU A 15 -2.87 11.15 -2.38
CA LEU A 15 -1.73 10.30 -2.03
C LEU A 15 -1.94 8.85 -2.52
N SER A 16 -3.16 8.32 -2.43
CA SER A 16 -3.50 6.99 -2.96
C SER A 16 -3.30 6.89 -4.47
N ARG A 17 -3.66 7.95 -5.22
CA ARG A 17 -3.45 8.01 -6.67
C ARG A 17 -1.95 8.06 -7.00
N ALA A 18 -1.16 8.82 -6.26
CA ALA A 18 0.29 8.88 -6.42
C ALA A 18 0.93 7.50 -6.21
N ILE A 19 0.48 6.75 -5.19
CA ILE A 19 0.93 5.37 -4.92
C ILE A 19 0.56 4.43 -6.06
N VAL A 20 -0.68 4.48 -6.56
CA VAL A 20 -1.12 3.67 -7.71
C VAL A 20 -0.24 3.93 -8.93
N LEU A 21 0.03 5.20 -9.24
CA LEU A 21 0.88 5.58 -10.37
C LEU A 21 2.33 5.11 -10.18
N TRP A 22 2.87 5.24 -8.97
CA TRP A 22 4.22 4.78 -8.63
C TRP A 22 4.39 3.28 -8.86
N PHE A 23 3.39 2.48 -8.45
CA PHE A 23 3.37 1.04 -8.69
C PHE A 23 3.19 0.68 -10.16
N ARG A 24 2.24 1.31 -10.86
CA ARG A 24 1.99 1.03 -12.29
C ARG A 24 3.19 1.33 -13.17
N ARG A 25 3.94 2.39 -12.89
CA ARG A 25 5.19 2.73 -13.59
C ARG A 25 6.29 1.67 -13.42
N ARG A 26 6.15 0.78 -12.43
CA ARG A 26 7.05 -0.32 -12.15
C ARG A 26 6.43 -1.67 -12.52
N ASP A 27 5.44 -1.68 -13.41
CA ASP A 27 4.72 -2.87 -13.91
C ASP A 27 4.03 -3.70 -12.83
N PHE A 28 3.57 -3.06 -11.76
CA PHE A 28 2.69 -3.73 -10.80
C PHE A 28 1.24 -3.67 -11.28
N GLU A 29 0.53 -4.77 -11.11
CA GLU A 29 -0.93 -4.78 -11.12
C GLU A 29 -1.42 -4.13 -9.82
N THR A 30 -2.22 -3.07 -9.94
CA THR A 30 -2.70 -2.29 -8.79
C THR A 30 -4.21 -2.32 -8.68
N GLN A 31 -4.72 -2.37 -7.46
CA GLN A 31 -6.13 -2.12 -7.16
C GLN A 31 -6.23 -1.07 -6.05
N CYS A 32 -7.24 -0.21 -6.11
CA CYS A 32 -7.51 0.79 -5.09
C CYS A 32 -8.96 0.68 -4.66
N LEU A 33 -9.18 0.54 -3.35
CA LEU A 33 -10.49 0.61 -2.72
C LEU A 33 -10.56 1.91 -1.92
N ALA A 34 -11.71 2.58 -1.94
CA ALA A 34 -11.99 3.71 -1.08
C ALA A 34 -13.18 3.37 -0.19
N ASP A 35 -13.06 3.64 1.11
CA ASP A 35 -14.11 3.47 2.12
C ASP A 35 -14.06 4.66 3.09
N GLY A 36 -15.04 5.57 2.96
CA GLY A 36 -15.07 6.82 3.72
C GLY A 36 -13.77 7.64 3.57
N SER A 37 -13.07 7.84 4.69
CA SER A 37 -11.79 8.55 4.76
C SER A 37 -10.56 7.64 4.65
N THR A 38 -10.78 6.36 4.36
CA THR A 38 -9.73 5.35 4.21
C THR A 38 -9.59 4.93 2.76
N PHE A 39 -8.35 4.82 2.29
CA PHE A 39 -8.00 4.28 0.98
C PHE A 39 -7.10 3.08 1.17
N LEU A 40 -7.26 2.07 0.32
CA LEU A 40 -6.49 0.85 0.38
C LEU A 40 -5.97 0.52 -1.00
N VAL A 41 -4.66 0.63 -1.18
CA VAL A 41 -3.97 0.33 -2.43
C VAL A 41 -3.27 -1.03 -2.30
N GLN A 42 -3.62 -1.97 -3.16
CA GLN A 42 -2.83 -3.19 -3.37
C GLN A 42 -1.99 -3.04 -4.61
N ALA A 43 -0.79 -3.55 -4.53
CA ALA A 43 0.07 -3.75 -5.68
C ALA A 43 0.66 -5.15 -5.62
N LYS A 44 0.64 -5.84 -6.75
CA LYS A 44 1.33 -7.11 -6.93
C LYS A 44 2.12 -7.10 -8.24
N LYS A 45 3.28 -7.73 -8.23
CA LYS A 45 4.08 -7.96 -9.43
C LYS A 45 4.51 -9.41 -9.44
N GLY A 46 4.01 -10.15 -10.42
CA GLY A 46 4.32 -11.57 -10.60
C GLY A 46 3.21 -12.33 -11.31
N GLY A 47 3.59 -13.05 -12.37
CA GLY A 47 2.74 -14.00 -13.10
C GLY A 47 3.20 -15.45 -12.90
N THR A 48 2.70 -16.37 -13.72
CA THR A 48 3.02 -17.82 -13.66
C THR A 48 4.53 -18.08 -13.65
N LEU A 49 5.34 -17.33 -14.42
CA LEU A 49 6.81 -17.46 -14.42
C LEU A 49 7.49 -16.87 -13.17
N ALA A 50 6.98 -15.78 -12.60
CA ALA A 50 7.59 -15.16 -11.41
C ALA A 50 7.35 -15.98 -10.13
N LYS A 51 6.27 -16.78 -10.09
CA LYS A 51 6.03 -17.80 -9.05
C LYS A 51 7.08 -18.90 -9.07
N VAL A 52 7.55 -19.31 -10.26
CA VAL A 52 8.60 -20.34 -10.41
C VAL A 52 9.95 -19.81 -9.93
N ALA A 53 10.22 -18.51 -10.11
CA ALA A 53 11.46 -17.86 -9.71
C ALA A 53 11.48 -17.35 -8.24
N GLY A 54 10.40 -17.52 -7.47
CA GLY A 54 10.30 -16.99 -6.10
C GLY A 54 10.34 -15.46 -6.00
N MET A 55 10.07 -14.75 -7.11
CA MET A 55 10.13 -13.28 -7.21
C MET A 55 8.73 -12.67 -7.36
N SER A 56 7.77 -13.12 -6.55
CA SER A 56 6.47 -12.48 -6.47
C SER A 56 6.49 -11.36 -5.42
N TYR A 57 6.10 -10.16 -5.84
CA TYR A 57 5.91 -9.03 -4.93
C TYR A 57 4.43 -8.81 -4.67
N ALA A 58 4.10 -8.53 -3.41
CA ALA A 58 2.78 -8.10 -2.99
C ALA A 58 2.95 -7.07 -1.87
N LEU A 59 2.34 -5.90 -2.02
CA LEU A 59 2.28 -4.88 -0.97
C LEU A 59 0.87 -4.31 -0.90
N THR A 60 0.37 -4.19 0.33
CA THR A 60 -0.86 -3.47 0.63
C THR A 60 -0.51 -2.21 1.39
N VAL A 61 -1.13 -1.09 1.01
CA VAL A 61 -0.92 0.22 1.59
C VAL A 61 -2.26 0.80 2.00
N ARG A 62 -2.45 0.99 3.30
CA ARG A 62 -3.62 1.67 3.85
C ARG A 62 -3.28 3.13 4.07
N LEU A 63 -4.15 4.00 3.59
CA LEU A 63 -4.10 5.43 3.85
C LEU A 63 -5.34 5.81 4.64
N LYS A 64 -5.18 6.56 5.72
CA LYS A 64 -6.28 7.11 6.49
C LYS A 64 -6.09 8.62 6.60
N GLN A 65 -7.10 9.38 6.18
CA GLN A 65 -7.10 10.82 6.40
C GLN A 65 -7.15 11.10 7.91
N GLN A 66 -6.23 11.93 8.38
CA GLN A 66 -6.18 12.42 9.76
C GLN A 66 -6.25 13.95 9.75
N GLU A 67 -6.50 14.54 10.91
CA GLU A 67 -6.44 15.99 11.07
C GLU A 67 -4.98 16.47 10.87
N GLY A 68 -4.77 17.33 9.87
CA GLY A 68 -3.44 17.87 9.54
C GLY A 68 -2.49 16.90 8.82
N GLY A 69 -2.97 15.77 8.31
CA GLY A 69 -2.13 14.85 7.53
C GLY A 69 -2.76 13.53 7.11
N VAL A 70 -1.93 12.62 6.63
CA VAL A 70 -2.34 11.29 6.17
C VAL A 70 -1.50 10.23 6.87
N GLU A 71 -2.18 9.29 7.52
CA GLU A 71 -1.58 8.09 8.10
C GLU A 71 -1.43 7.02 7.02
N VAL A 72 -0.22 6.46 6.88
CA VAL A 72 0.11 5.44 5.87
C VAL A 72 0.66 4.20 6.57
N GLU A 73 -0.02 3.06 6.39
CA GLU A 73 0.38 1.75 6.93
C GLU A 73 0.67 0.79 5.77
N THR A 74 1.84 0.14 5.80
CA THR A 74 2.26 -0.85 4.79
C THR A 74 2.19 -2.27 5.35
N GLY A 75 1.58 -3.19 4.60
CA GLY A 75 1.46 -4.61 4.95
C GLY A 75 0.00 -5.07 5.07
N ALA A 76 -0.26 -6.34 4.79
CA ALA A 76 -1.62 -6.90 4.77
C ALA A 76 -2.19 -7.21 6.17
N GLY A 77 -1.36 -7.63 7.13
CA GLY A 77 -1.83 -8.16 8.42
C GLY A 77 -2.42 -7.12 9.37
N LYS A 78 -1.78 -5.95 9.53
CA LYS A 78 -2.15 -4.98 10.59
C LYS A 78 -3.47 -4.25 10.37
N TRP A 79 -3.90 -4.02 9.13
CA TRP A 79 -5.22 -3.43 8.88
C TRP A 79 -6.31 -4.50 8.88
N LEU A 80 -6.00 -5.77 8.56
CA LEU A 80 -6.96 -6.87 8.60
C LEU A 80 -7.38 -7.17 10.06
N ASP A 81 -6.41 -7.16 10.98
CA ASP A 81 -6.65 -7.28 12.43
C ASP A 81 -7.54 -6.13 12.97
N LYS A 82 -7.54 -4.96 12.31
CA LYS A 82 -8.39 -3.80 12.64
C LYS A 82 -9.72 -3.77 11.89
N ALA A 83 -9.81 -4.42 10.72
CA ALA A 83 -10.98 -4.49 9.86
C ALA A 83 -12.00 -5.56 10.29
N ALA A 84 -11.61 -6.50 11.15
CA ALA A 84 -12.53 -7.44 11.81
C ALA A 84 -13.63 -6.73 12.63
N ALA A 85 -13.46 -5.43 12.93
CA ALA A 85 -14.46 -4.58 13.57
C ALA A 85 -15.38 -3.79 12.61
N GLY A 86 -15.19 -3.89 11.28
CA GLY A 86 -16.07 -3.29 10.28
C GLY A 86 -15.35 -2.59 9.11
N ALA A 87 -15.94 -2.72 7.92
CA ALA A 87 -15.80 -1.87 6.72
C ALA A 87 -14.65 -2.07 5.71
N VAL A 88 -13.74 -3.06 5.82
CA VAL A 88 -12.81 -3.33 4.70
C VAL A 88 -13.00 -4.74 4.16
N GLY A 89 -13.59 -4.83 2.96
CA GLY A 89 -14.05 -6.05 2.30
C GLY A 89 -13.02 -7.19 2.29
N TRP A 90 -13.32 -8.24 3.06
CA TRP A 90 -12.53 -9.45 3.26
C TRP A 90 -12.15 -10.21 1.97
N LEU A 91 -12.98 -10.09 0.92
CA LEU A 91 -12.92 -10.98 -0.24
C LEU A 91 -12.03 -10.50 -1.40
N ALA A 92 -11.74 -9.20 -1.53
CA ALA A 92 -10.96 -8.67 -2.67
C ALA A 92 -9.42 -8.72 -2.45
N PHE A 93 -8.96 -9.09 -1.25
CA PHE A 93 -7.56 -8.94 -0.81
C PHE A 93 -6.89 -10.26 -0.41
N PHE A 94 -7.67 -11.33 -0.24
CA PHE A 94 -7.20 -12.64 0.20
C PHE A 94 -6.08 -13.28 -0.68
N PRO A 95 -6.08 -13.12 -2.03
CA PRO A 95 -5.03 -13.75 -2.85
C PRO A 95 -3.62 -13.26 -2.50
N LEU A 96 -3.47 -12.01 -2.05
CA LEU A 96 -2.15 -11.46 -1.70
C LEU A 96 -1.69 -11.85 -0.29
N ALA A 97 -2.63 -11.98 0.65
CA ALA A 97 -2.34 -12.45 2.01
C ALA A 97 -1.72 -13.85 1.98
N VAL A 98 -2.19 -14.74 1.09
CA VAL A 98 -1.62 -16.07 0.87
C VAL A 98 -0.23 -16.00 0.24
N THR A 99 0.01 -15.08 -0.70
CA THR A 99 1.35 -14.92 -1.32
C THR A 99 2.41 -14.33 -0.40
N ALA A 100 2.00 -13.66 0.69
CA ALA A 100 2.93 -13.14 1.68
C ALA A 100 3.62 -14.23 2.53
N GLY A 101 3.17 -15.50 2.46
CA GLY A 101 3.80 -16.62 3.16
C GLY A 101 5.10 -17.13 2.54
N ILE A 102 5.44 -16.71 1.31
CA ILE A 102 6.61 -17.21 0.56
C ILE A 102 7.52 -16.01 0.21
N GLY A 103 8.47 -15.67 1.09
CA GLY A 103 9.58 -14.75 0.77
C GLY A 103 9.49 -13.33 1.33
N PHE A 104 9.73 -13.18 2.65
CA PHE A 104 9.61 -11.92 3.39
C PHE A 104 10.66 -10.83 3.08
N TYR A 105 11.75 -11.13 2.38
CA TYR A 105 12.86 -10.18 2.25
C TYR A 105 12.58 -9.04 1.25
N HIS A 106 12.02 -9.35 0.10
CA HIS A 106 11.81 -8.38 -0.99
C HIS A 106 10.64 -7.41 -0.72
N GLN A 107 9.67 -7.81 0.11
CA GLN A 107 8.52 -6.97 0.48
C GLN A 107 8.93 -5.81 1.41
N GLY A 108 9.93 -6.00 2.28
CA GLY A 108 10.43 -4.96 3.18
C GLY A 108 11.04 -3.77 2.43
N LYS A 109 11.97 -4.06 1.51
CA LYS A 109 12.64 -3.03 0.70
C LYS A 109 11.65 -2.24 -0.16
N LEU A 110 10.67 -2.91 -0.77
CA LEU A 110 9.65 -2.24 -1.59
C LEU A 110 8.78 -1.28 -0.75
N ALA A 111 8.48 -1.65 0.50
CA ALA A 111 7.75 -0.77 1.42
C ALA A 111 8.59 0.46 1.82
N GLU A 112 9.88 0.28 2.10
CA GLU A 112 10.79 1.38 2.40
C GLU A 112 10.95 2.34 1.22
N GLU A 113 11.14 1.81 0.00
CA GLU A 113 11.20 2.63 -1.22
C GLU A 113 9.92 3.44 -1.44
N LEU A 114 8.77 2.85 -1.15
CA LEU A 114 7.48 3.56 -1.24
C LEU A 114 7.42 4.68 -0.22
N LEU A 115 7.77 4.42 1.05
CA LEU A 115 7.70 5.44 2.10
C LEU A 115 8.68 6.59 1.85
N ASN A 116 9.87 6.30 1.32
CA ASN A 116 10.83 7.32 0.90
C ASN A 116 10.27 8.14 -0.27
N PHE A 117 9.67 7.51 -1.27
CA PHE A 117 9.00 8.23 -2.35
C PHE A 117 7.90 9.16 -1.84
N LEU A 118 7.06 8.70 -0.90
CA LEU A 118 5.99 9.52 -0.34
C LEU A 118 6.53 10.70 0.47
N GLU A 119 7.65 10.54 1.16
CA GLU A 119 8.31 11.64 1.86
C GLU A 119 8.72 12.75 0.89
N TYR A 120 9.41 12.40 -0.21
CA TYR A 120 9.77 13.36 -1.25
C TYR A 120 8.55 13.97 -1.95
N TYR A 121 7.54 13.15 -2.26
CA TYR A 121 6.32 13.61 -2.93
C TYR A 121 5.54 14.60 -2.08
N VAL A 122 5.43 14.34 -0.78
CA VAL A 122 4.75 15.24 0.16
C VAL A 122 5.54 16.52 0.39
N ALA A 123 6.88 16.42 0.51
CA ALA A 123 7.74 17.59 0.66
C ALA A 123 7.65 18.52 -0.56
N GLY A 124 7.75 17.99 -1.78
CA GLY A 124 7.71 18.78 -3.01
C GLY A 124 6.35 19.32 -3.41
N ALA A 125 5.26 18.87 -2.79
CA ALA A 125 3.91 19.41 -2.98
C ALA A 125 3.52 20.42 -1.88
N GLY A 126 4.41 20.67 -0.92
CA GLY A 126 4.25 21.66 0.15
C GLY A 126 4.83 23.04 -0.17
N ASP A 127 5.53 23.19 -1.30
CA ASP A 127 6.06 24.45 -1.85
C ASP A 127 5.12 25.06 -2.91
#